data_AF-A0AAV4FZ16-F1
#
_entry.id   AF-A0AAV4FZ16-F1
#
_cell.length_a   1.000
_cell.length_b   1.000
_cell.length_c   1.000
_cell.angle_alpha   90.00
_cell.angle_beta   90.00
_cell.angle_gamma   90.00
#
_symmetry.space_group_name_H-M   'P 1'
#
loop_
_entity.id
_entity.type
_entity.pdbx_description
1 polymer ?
#
loop_
_entity_poly.entity_id
_entity_poly.type
_entity_poly.pdbx_seq_one_letter_code
_entity_poly.pdbx_strand_id
1 'polypeptide(L)'
;MSTPVHLRTRLHLLEAGCVDVTVRQHSDQAAASVECLGRTTRPLVAVVVVVAVIVVVVVVVVVVVVVLVVVVVVVVVVVGGGGGLVVVVVVVVVVVVVVVVVVVVVVVVVVVVVVVVVGPLPMDTLTRSSRISYCCAFGATAFLVYQILLEQKFAINYEGPVSLKKEEEEKHEDYSDNDGDHDGVDDGEGYNAHDEEEEEEEEEEEEEEEEEEEEEEQQQQQKQQQQPPLTFFLFFLFALIAILSMFVYGTVFFPVFTCLALSSAFSFGLGSLYVWMFFVVDVYRVAECNVTKHIQLILRSVPSLSCLAYLSISLPLRFVVCCYRKEYFAKAEEKTWESLDDIKGSYQGLHVRKLLKKPVIEEEAEGLVNSVKKVALNLVHQWIYHRQPGFRYPSRLVSVMFVAACVVYVITVELMVGFVKLFDWMLDTLDFQLDSIGRDEWPGEPKEITDYRDIILATEYLTFVLKVCLIVSITLSCLLSFLTILHMLSSFRTNLFAMYRGDFKEIPPPSEKSAVSLCVGSMKYAGFQVAYIVWGKWKQPLPNND
;
A
#
# COMPACT_ATOMS: atom_id res chain seq x y z
N MET A 1 -14.88 -75.20 16.67
CA MET A 1 -14.51 -76.43 15.94
C MET A 1 -13.50 -76.03 14.87
N SER A 2 -12.23 -75.94 15.25
CA SER A 2 -11.24 -77.03 15.20
C SER A 2 -10.76 -77.31 13.78
N THR A 3 -9.66 -76.67 13.39
CA THR A 3 -8.52 -77.28 12.68
C THR A 3 -7.39 -76.25 12.56
N PRO A 4 -6.14 -76.59 12.93
CA PRO A 4 -4.97 -75.75 12.71
C PRO A 4 -4.20 -76.21 11.47
N VAL A 5 -3.68 -75.27 10.68
CA VAL A 5 -2.71 -75.58 9.62
C VAL A 5 -1.34 -75.06 10.06
N HIS A 6 -0.49 -76.03 10.38
CA HIS A 6 0.96 -75.90 10.38
C HIS A 6 1.45 -75.61 8.95
N LEU A 7 2.29 -74.60 8.76
CA LEU A 7 3.33 -74.68 7.73
C LEU A 7 4.63 -74.03 8.23
N ARG A 8 5.67 -74.85 8.24
CA ARG A 8 7.04 -74.57 8.68
C ARG A 8 7.94 -74.92 7.50
N THR A 9 8.64 -73.95 6.94
CA THR A 9 9.76 -74.16 5.99
C THR A 9 10.63 -72.90 6.08
N ARG A 10 11.64 -72.84 6.96
CA ARG A 10 13.05 -73.20 6.73
C ARG A 10 13.56 -72.84 5.33
N LEU A 11 14.29 -71.72 5.22
CA LEU A 11 15.46 -71.62 4.37
C LEU A 11 16.63 -71.01 5.17
N HIS A 12 17.78 -71.61 4.99
CA HIS A 12 19.02 -71.46 5.74
C HIS A 12 19.97 -70.43 5.10
N LEU A 13 20.78 -69.79 5.96
CA LEU A 13 22.22 -69.50 5.83
C LEU A 13 22.74 -68.57 4.72
N LEU A 14 23.20 -67.39 5.15
CA LEU A 14 24.54 -66.80 4.94
C LEU A 14 24.77 -65.86 6.15
N GLU A 15 25.51 -66.24 7.19
CA GLU A 15 26.98 -66.04 7.35
C GLU A 15 27.50 -64.76 6.68
N ALA A 16 28.37 -63.92 7.28
CA ALA A 16 28.86 -63.71 8.63
C ALA A 16 29.60 -62.37 8.52
N GLY A 17 29.47 -61.50 9.51
CA GLY A 17 30.09 -60.17 9.49
C GLY A 17 30.01 -59.49 10.83
N CYS A 18 30.57 -60.14 11.86
CA CYS A 18 30.89 -59.49 13.12
C CYS A 18 31.93 -58.39 12.87
N VAL A 19 31.50 -57.14 12.96
CA VAL A 19 32.38 -56.03 13.37
C VAL A 19 31.81 -55.51 14.68
N ASP A 20 32.32 -56.12 15.74
CA ASP A 20 32.18 -55.65 17.11
C ASP A 20 33.16 -54.49 17.27
N VAL A 21 32.65 -53.26 17.17
CA VAL A 21 33.39 -52.06 17.59
C VAL A 21 32.55 -51.37 18.65
N THR A 22 32.91 -51.70 19.88
CA THR A 22 32.71 -50.92 21.10
C THR A 22 33.02 -49.44 20.87
N VAL A 23 31.99 -48.63 20.61
CA VAL A 23 31.96 -47.19 20.90
C VAL A 23 30.62 -46.90 21.57
N ARG A 24 30.49 -47.33 22.81
CA ARG A 24 29.31 -47.13 23.65
C ARG A 24 29.74 -46.57 24.99
N GLN A 25 30.36 -45.38 24.98
CA GLN A 25 30.58 -44.60 26.21
C GLN A 25 30.95 -43.12 26.03
N HIS A 26 30.69 -42.49 24.87
CA HIS A 26 30.96 -41.06 24.68
C HIS A 26 29.78 -40.22 24.17
N SER A 27 28.59 -40.82 23.99
CA SER A 27 27.39 -40.14 23.48
C SER A 27 26.53 -39.47 24.55
N ASP A 28 26.69 -39.84 25.82
CA ASP A 28 25.81 -39.31 26.89
C ASP A 28 26.37 -38.02 27.53
N GLN A 29 27.61 -37.62 27.20
CA GLN A 29 28.20 -36.37 27.67
C GLN A 29 28.07 -35.21 26.66
N ALA A 30 27.75 -35.51 25.39
CA ALA A 30 27.47 -34.49 24.36
C ALA A 30 25.98 -34.05 24.37
N ALA A 31 25.06 -34.88 24.87
CA ALA A 31 23.65 -34.54 24.99
C ALA A 31 23.38 -33.47 26.06
N ALA A 32 24.19 -33.41 27.13
CA ALA A 32 24.05 -32.41 28.19
C ALA A 32 24.66 -31.03 27.86
N SER A 33 25.57 -30.94 26.87
CA SER A 33 26.17 -29.65 26.46
C SER A 33 25.42 -28.92 25.33
N VAL A 34 24.56 -29.62 24.57
CA VAL A 34 23.77 -29.01 23.47
C VAL A 34 22.51 -28.32 24.00
N GLU A 35 22.00 -28.67 25.18
CA GLU A 35 20.87 -27.98 25.82
C GLU A 35 21.24 -26.62 26.43
N CYS A 36 22.54 -26.30 26.60
CA CYS A 36 22.98 -25.02 27.17
C CYS A 36 23.31 -23.93 26.13
N LEU A 37 23.72 -24.26 24.90
CA LEU A 37 24.06 -23.24 23.89
C LEU A 37 22.86 -22.66 23.12
N GLY A 38 21.68 -23.30 23.18
CA GLY A 38 20.44 -22.79 22.55
C GLY A 38 19.68 -21.72 23.37
N ARG A 39 20.17 -21.39 24.57
CA ARG A 39 19.52 -20.44 25.50
C ARG A 39 20.11 -19.02 25.42
N THR A 40 21.29 -18.83 24.81
CA THR A 40 22.08 -17.59 24.88
C THR A 40 22.06 -16.71 23.62
N THR A 41 21.45 -17.12 22.50
CA THR A 41 21.19 -16.23 21.34
C THR A 41 19.78 -15.59 21.34
N ARG A 42 18.88 -16.07 22.21
CA ARG A 42 17.58 -15.44 22.48
C ARG A 42 17.63 -14.08 23.20
N PRO A 43 18.59 -13.78 24.12
CA PRO A 43 18.65 -12.46 24.75
C PRO A 43 19.22 -11.37 23.83
N LEU A 44 20.04 -11.70 22.83
CA LEU A 44 20.70 -10.66 22.00
C LEU A 44 19.76 -10.03 20.96
N VAL A 45 18.85 -10.80 20.37
CA VAL A 45 17.74 -10.26 19.54
C VAL A 45 16.72 -9.51 20.41
N ALA A 46 16.49 -9.97 21.65
CA ALA A 46 15.66 -9.25 22.61
C ALA A 46 16.28 -7.90 23.03
N VAL A 47 17.60 -7.83 23.21
CA VAL A 47 18.35 -6.61 23.54
C VAL A 47 18.27 -5.58 22.41
N VAL A 48 18.36 -5.98 21.14
CA VAL A 48 18.24 -5.04 20.00
C VAL A 48 16.80 -4.53 19.81
N VAL A 49 15.80 -5.36 20.08
CA VAL A 49 14.37 -4.95 20.05
C VAL A 49 14.04 -4.04 21.25
N VAL A 50 14.62 -4.28 22.43
CA VAL A 50 14.48 -3.39 23.59
C VAL A 50 15.20 -2.04 23.36
N VAL A 51 16.37 -2.04 22.72
CA VAL A 51 17.08 -0.81 22.33
C VAL A 51 16.28 0.01 21.32
N ALA A 52 15.63 -0.61 20.33
CA ALA A 52 14.73 0.09 19.39
C ALA A 52 13.49 0.70 20.10
N VAL A 53 12.93 0.01 21.10
CA VAL A 53 11.83 0.51 21.91
C VAL A 53 12.26 1.67 22.82
N ILE A 54 13.46 1.62 23.42
CA ILE A 54 14.03 2.71 24.22
C ILE A 54 14.26 3.96 23.34
N VAL A 55 14.71 3.79 22.10
CA VAL A 55 14.88 4.92 21.16
C VAL A 55 13.55 5.56 20.77
N VAL A 56 12.49 4.76 20.52
CA VAL A 56 11.14 5.31 20.27
C VAL A 56 10.60 6.05 21.50
N VAL A 57 10.82 5.54 22.71
CA VAL A 57 10.44 6.24 23.95
C VAL A 57 11.24 7.54 24.13
N VAL A 58 12.54 7.55 23.83
CA VAL A 58 13.39 8.76 23.83
C VAL A 58 12.87 9.81 22.83
N VAL A 59 12.45 9.40 21.64
CA VAL A 59 11.84 10.31 20.64
C VAL A 59 10.50 10.87 21.14
N VAL A 60 9.66 10.04 21.76
CA VAL A 60 8.38 10.49 22.33
C VAL A 60 8.58 11.46 23.50
N VAL A 61 9.55 11.22 24.38
CA VAL A 61 9.85 12.14 25.50
C VAL A 61 10.45 13.45 24.98
N VAL A 62 11.28 13.42 23.95
CA VAL A 62 11.81 14.64 23.30
C VAL A 62 10.69 15.46 22.66
N VAL A 63 9.74 14.82 21.97
CA VAL A 63 8.55 15.50 21.41
C VAL A 63 7.71 16.15 22.52
N VAL A 64 7.52 15.47 23.66
CA VAL A 64 6.78 16.03 24.81
C VAL A 64 7.52 17.21 25.45
N VAL A 65 8.85 17.14 25.58
CA VAL A 65 9.69 18.25 26.09
C VAL A 65 9.65 19.46 25.14
N VAL A 66 9.65 19.23 23.82
CA VAL A 66 9.52 20.31 22.82
C VAL A 66 8.12 20.94 22.85
N VAL A 67 7.06 20.14 22.96
CA VAL A 67 5.69 20.63 23.11
C VAL A 67 5.52 21.45 24.39
N LEU A 68 6.12 21.03 25.51
CA LEU A 68 6.11 21.81 26.75
C LEU A 68 6.88 23.13 26.62
N VAL A 69 8.04 23.15 25.96
CA VAL A 69 8.81 24.37 25.72
C VAL A 69 8.03 25.35 24.81
N VAL A 70 7.35 24.86 23.78
CA VAL A 70 6.49 25.67 22.90
C VAL A 70 5.31 26.27 23.68
N VAL A 71 4.65 25.48 24.53
CA VAL A 71 3.55 25.96 25.37
C VAL A 71 4.02 27.02 26.38
N VAL A 72 5.21 26.86 26.97
CA VAL A 72 5.79 27.85 27.90
C VAL A 72 6.16 29.16 27.17
N VAL A 73 6.66 29.09 25.93
CA VAL A 73 6.97 30.28 25.12
C VAL A 73 5.70 31.03 24.69
N VAL A 74 4.63 30.32 24.34
CA VAL A 74 3.33 30.93 23.98
C VAL A 74 2.71 31.68 25.17
N VAL A 75 2.84 31.13 26.38
CA VAL A 75 2.34 31.81 27.60
C VAL A 75 3.14 33.09 27.92
N VAL A 76 4.44 33.14 27.60
CA VAL A 76 5.29 34.33 27.83
C VAL A 76 4.97 35.47 26.84
N VAL A 77 4.53 35.17 25.62
CA VAL A 77 4.21 36.18 24.59
C VAL A 77 2.82 36.80 24.78
N VAL A 78 1.86 36.03 25.29
CA VAL A 78 0.47 36.50 25.52
C VAL A 78 0.37 37.57 26.62
N VAL A 79 1.38 37.69 27.48
CA VAL A 79 1.39 38.70 28.55
C VAL A 79 1.91 40.07 28.05
N GLY A 80 2.41 40.19 26.82
CA GLY A 80 3.08 41.39 26.33
C GLY A 80 2.56 42.00 25.02
N GLY A 81 1.35 42.57 25.00
CA GLY A 81 1.07 43.75 24.16
C GLY A 81 0.13 43.60 22.94
N GLY A 82 -1.16 43.92 23.16
CA GLY A 82 -2.11 44.59 22.26
C GLY A 82 -2.09 44.37 20.73
N GLY A 83 -3.13 43.67 20.21
CA GLY A 83 -3.78 44.07 18.96
C GLY A 83 -3.83 43.07 17.79
N GLY A 84 -4.63 42.01 17.91
CA GLY A 84 -5.37 41.41 16.78
C GLY A 84 -4.66 40.44 15.83
N LEU A 85 -3.72 40.90 15.01
CA LEU A 85 -3.26 40.16 13.81
C LEU A 85 -2.28 39.01 14.11
N VAL A 86 -1.46 39.16 15.14
CA VAL A 86 -0.41 38.20 15.51
C VAL A 86 -0.99 36.97 16.25
N VAL A 87 -2.18 37.10 16.85
CA VAL A 87 -2.87 36.02 17.59
C VAL A 87 -3.45 34.97 16.64
N VAL A 88 -3.79 35.33 15.40
CA VAL A 88 -4.36 34.41 14.42
C VAL A 88 -3.27 33.60 13.71
N VAL A 89 -2.14 34.23 13.38
CA VAL A 89 -1.01 33.58 12.69
C VAL A 89 -0.29 32.57 13.60
N VAL A 90 -0.14 32.86 14.90
CA VAL A 90 0.51 31.95 15.85
C VAL A 90 -0.39 30.75 16.22
N VAL A 91 -1.71 30.93 16.27
CA VAL A 91 -2.67 29.83 16.49
C VAL A 91 -2.71 28.87 15.30
N VAL A 92 -2.61 29.36 14.06
CA VAL A 92 -2.55 28.51 12.85
C VAL A 92 -1.22 27.75 12.77
N VAL A 93 -0.09 28.38 13.09
CA VAL A 93 1.23 27.72 13.10
C VAL A 93 1.34 26.67 14.22
N VAL A 94 0.77 26.90 15.40
CA VAL A 94 0.76 25.91 16.50
C VAL A 94 -0.19 24.75 16.21
N VAL A 95 -1.33 24.98 15.55
CA VAL A 95 -2.26 23.90 15.17
C VAL A 95 -1.69 23.06 14.02
N VAL A 96 -1.05 23.67 13.01
CA VAL A 96 -0.41 22.94 11.90
C VAL A 96 0.79 22.13 12.37
N VAL A 97 1.63 22.67 13.25
CA VAL A 97 2.81 21.94 13.78
C VAL A 97 2.40 20.82 14.75
N VAL A 98 1.38 21.01 15.60
CA VAL A 98 0.87 19.96 16.51
C VAL A 98 0.14 18.85 15.74
N VAL A 99 -0.60 19.16 14.67
CA VAL A 99 -1.28 18.13 13.86
C VAL A 99 -0.29 17.35 13.00
N VAL A 100 0.69 18.01 12.39
CA VAL A 100 1.72 17.32 11.58
C VAL A 100 2.62 16.43 12.44
N VAL A 101 3.01 16.86 13.64
CA VAL A 101 3.85 16.04 14.54
C VAL A 101 3.05 14.91 15.21
N VAL A 102 1.80 15.13 15.63
CA VAL A 102 0.95 14.07 16.20
C VAL A 102 0.56 13.02 15.15
N VAL A 103 0.35 13.40 13.88
CA VAL A 103 0.06 12.45 12.79
C VAL A 103 1.32 11.68 12.34
N VAL A 104 2.49 12.33 12.28
CA VAL A 104 3.77 11.64 12.01
C VAL A 104 4.14 10.68 13.14
N VAL A 105 3.89 11.02 14.42
CA VAL A 105 4.11 10.12 15.57
C VAL A 105 3.06 9.00 15.62
N VAL A 106 1.79 9.26 15.28
CA VAL A 106 0.75 8.22 15.25
C VAL A 106 0.94 7.27 14.05
N VAL A 107 1.33 7.72 12.85
CA VAL A 107 1.61 6.85 11.69
C VAL A 107 2.89 6.02 11.86
N VAL A 108 3.95 6.57 12.43
CA VAL A 108 5.22 5.87 12.67
C VAL A 108 5.14 4.87 13.85
N VAL A 109 4.35 5.16 14.90
CA VAL A 109 4.19 4.28 16.08
C VAL A 109 3.08 3.22 15.88
N VAL A 110 2.03 3.51 15.11
CA VAL A 110 0.88 2.57 14.99
C VAL A 110 1.13 1.42 14.02
N VAL A 111 1.90 1.55 12.94
CA VAL A 111 1.97 0.46 11.93
C VAL A 111 3.27 -0.35 12.04
N VAL A 112 4.38 0.31 12.32
CA VAL A 112 5.70 -0.35 12.37
C VAL A 112 5.86 -1.17 13.66
N VAL A 113 5.39 -0.67 14.82
CA VAL A 113 5.47 -1.41 16.11
C VAL A 113 4.42 -2.53 16.20
N VAL A 114 3.25 -2.34 15.58
CA VAL A 114 2.11 -3.24 15.82
C VAL A 114 2.16 -4.53 14.99
N VAL A 115 2.82 -4.59 13.83
CA VAL A 115 2.86 -5.84 13.03
C VAL A 115 4.26 -6.41 12.86
N VAL A 116 5.30 -5.57 12.81
CA VAL A 116 6.68 -6.05 12.67
C VAL A 116 7.14 -6.78 13.95
N VAL A 117 6.70 -6.34 15.14
CA VAL A 117 7.13 -6.93 16.43
C VAL A 117 6.07 -7.86 17.04
N VAL A 118 4.78 -7.56 16.84
CA VAL A 118 3.67 -8.35 17.40
C VAL A 118 2.94 -9.08 16.27
N GLY A 119 3.08 -10.38 16.09
CA GLY A 119 3.85 -11.29 16.91
C GLY A 119 3.79 -12.69 16.35
N PRO A 120 4.90 -13.17 15.77
CA PRO A 120 5.31 -14.54 15.90
C PRO A 120 6.51 -14.61 16.86
N LEU A 121 6.25 -14.73 18.16
CA LEU A 121 7.09 -15.51 19.09
C LEU A 121 6.20 -16.00 20.26
N PRO A 122 6.23 -17.27 20.72
CA PRO A 122 6.66 -18.50 20.06
C PRO A 122 5.47 -19.45 19.78
N MET A 123 5.54 -20.16 18.65
CA MET A 123 5.11 -21.56 18.44
C MET A 123 5.39 -21.87 16.95
N ASP A 124 6.39 -22.72 16.72
CA ASP A 124 6.88 -23.28 15.46
C ASP A 124 7.24 -22.29 14.34
N THR A 125 8.45 -21.75 14.44
CA THR A 125 9.08 -20.78 13.53
C THR A 125 9.23 -21.25 12.09
N LEU A 126 9.20 -22.55 11.81
CA LEU A 126 9.41 -23.10 10.46
C LEU A 126 8.18 -22.96 9.54
N THR A 127 6.95 -23.09 10.05
CA THR A 127 5.73 -23.09 9.21
C THR A 127 5.03 -21.74 9.08
N ARG A 128 5.36 -20.76 9.94
CA ARG A 128 4.80 -19.40 9.87
C ARG A 128 5.68 -18.41 9.10
N SER A 129 7.00 -18.58 9.17
CA SER A 129 7.92 -17.73 8.41
C SER A 129 7.61 -17.84 6.91
N SER A 130 7.34 -19.04 6.40
CA SER A 130 6.96 -19.25 5.00
C SER A 130 5.74 -18.42 4.59
N ARG A 131 4.71 -18.30 5.45
CA ARG A 131 3.49 -17.52 5.15
C ARG A 131 3.75 -16.03 5.03
N ILE A 132 4.56 -15.45 5.92
CA ILE A 132 4.91 -14.03 5.84
C ILE A 132 5.74 -13.80 4.58
N SER A 133 6.70 -14.69 4.29
CA SER A 133 7.42 -14.66 3.01
C SER A 133 6.49 -14.77 1.80
N TYR A 134 5.44 -15.61 1.85
CA TYR A 134 4.41 -15.67 0.80
C TYR A 134 3.66 -14.34 0.69
N CYS A 135 3.31 -13.68 1.80
CA CYS A 135 2.63 -12.38 1.79
C CYS A 135 3.53 -11.28 1.20
N CYS A 136 4.80 -11.25 1.60
CA CYS A 136 5.77 -10.27 1.09
C CYS A 136 6.06 -10.48 -0.40
N ALA A 137 6.22 -11.74 -0.85
CA ALA A 137 6.40 -12.03 -2.26
C ALA A 137 5.15 -11.64 -3.07
N PHE A 138 3.95 -11.92 -2.57
CA PHE A 138 2.70 -11.50 -3.22
C PHE A 138 2.55 -9.97 -3.21
N GLY A 139 2.97 -9.28 -2.14
CA GLY A 139 3.02 -7.82 -2.07
C GLY A 139 3.98 -7.19 -3.07
N ALA A 140 5.17 -7.76 -3.23
CA ALA A 140 6.13 -7.31 -4.24
C ALA A 140 5.59 -7.49 -5.66
N THR A 141 4.98 -8.64 -5.96
CA THR A 141 4.34 -8.88 -7.27
C THR A 141 3.16 -7.91 -7.51
N ALA A 142 2.29 -7.72 -6.52
CA ALA A 142 1.15 -6.81 -6.66
C ALA A 142 1.58 -5.36 -6.90
N PHE A 143 2.65 -4.91 -6.24
CA PHE A 143 3.20 -3.57 -6.44
C PHE A 143 3.79 -3.39 -7.84
N LEU A 144 4.49 -4.39 -8.38
CA LEU A 144 4.97 -4.32 -9.76
C LEU A 144 3.83 -4.29 -10.77
N VAL A 145 2.78 -5.09 -10.55
CA VAL A 145 1.55 -5.05 -11.35
C VAL A 145 0.92 -3.67 -11.32
N TYR A 146 0.85 -3.05 -10.14
CA TYR A 146 0.35 -1.69 -9.97
C TYR A 146 1.17 -0.66 -10.75
N GLN A 147 2.51 -0.72 -10.70
CA GLN A 147 3.38 0.18 -11.47
C GLN A 147 3.11 0.10 -12.97
N ILE A 148 2.87 -1.10 -13.52
CA ILE A 148 2.62 -1.25 -14.97
C ILE A 148 1.25 -0.70 -15.34
N LEU A 149 0.22 -1.05 -14.56
CA LEU A 149 -1.15 -0.65 -14.87
C LEU A 149 -1.34 0.86 -14.81
N LEU A 150 -0.72 1.54 -13.83
CA LEU A 150 -0.95 2.96 -13.61
C LEU A 150 0.16 3.87 -14.15
N GLU A 151 1.42 3.44 -14.19
CA GLU A 151 2.49 4.25 -14.80
C GLU A 151 2.66 3.98 -16.29
N GLN A 152 1.92 3.02 -16.86
CA GLN A 152 2.09 2.55 -18.25
C GLN A 152 3.54 2.19 -18.62
N LYS A 153 4.36 1.85 -17.61
CA LYS A 153 5.73 1.37 -17.82
C LYS A 153 5.68 -0.10 -18.22
N PHE A 154 5.34 -0.34 -19.47
CA PHE A 154 5.36 -1.67 -20.03
C PHE A 154 6.82 -2.15 -20.15
N ALA A 155 7.05 -3.43 -19.86
CA ALA A 155 8.36 -4.06 -20.05
C ALA A 155 8.80 -4.05 -21.53
N ILE A 156 7.85 -3.82 -22.44
CA ILE A 156 8.05 -3.67 -23.88
C ILE A 156 7.56 -2.26 -24.21
N ASN A 157 8.50 -1.36 -24.51
CA ASN A 157 8.14 -0.03 -24.98
C ASN A 157 7.69 -0.17 -26.45
N TYR A 158 6.38 -0.13 -26.68
CA TYR A 158 5.84 -0.16 -28.04
C TYR A 158 5.84 1.26 -28.58
N GLU A 159 6.92 1.62 -29.27
CA GLU A 159 6.85 2.73 -30.22
C GLU A 159 5.96 2.26 -31.36
N GLY A 160 4.85 2.95 -31.58
CA GLY A 160 3.89 2.62 -32.63
C GLY A 160 4.53 2.46 -34.02
N PRO A 161 3.78 1.94 -35.01
CA PRO A 161 4.30 1.80 -36.35
C PRO A 161 4.80 3.16 -36.88
N VAL A 162 6.07 3.21 -37.27
CA VAL A 162 6.82 4.40 -37.69
C VAL A 162 6.11 5.19 -38.82
N SER A 163 5.22 4.53 -39.55
CA SER A 163 4.42 5.13 -40.63
C SER A 163 3.47 6.24 -40.16
N LEU A 164 3.01 6.26 -38.90
CA LEU A 164 2.11 7.30 -38.41
C LEU A 164 2.82 8.59 -37.95
N LYS A 165 4.13 8.55 -37.67
CA LYS A 165 4.88 9.75 -37.27
C LYS A 165 5.25 10.67 -38.44
N LYS A 166 5.26 10.16 -39.66
CA LYS A 166 5.65 10.94 -40.85
C LYS A 166 4.58 11.96 -41.28
N GLU A 167 3.30 11.72 -40.99
CA GLU A 167 2.24 12.66 -41.38
C GLU A 167 2.13 13.89 -40.45
N GLU A 168 2.63 13.81 -39.20
CA GLU A 168 2.64 14.97 -38.29
C GLU A 168 3.79 15.95 -38.54
N GLU A 169 4.94 15.49 -39.06
CA GLU A 169 6.07 16.39 -39.39
C GLU A 169 5.86 17.15 -40.71
N GLU A 170 5.05 16.63 -41.65
CA GLU A 170 4.84 17.28 -42.96
C GLU A 170 3.83 18.44 -42.93
N LYS A 171 3.03 18.59 -41.86
CA LYS A 171 2.02 19.67 -41.76
C LYS A 171 2.51 20.98 -41.12
N HIS A 172 3.76 21.05 -40.66
CA HIS A 172 4.25 22.24 -39.93
C HIS A 172 5.15 23.19 -40.77
N GLU A 173 5.33 22.94 -42.08
CA GLU A 173 6.23 23.73 -42.94
C GLU A 173 5.57 24.82 -43.81
N ASP A 174 4.25 25.04 -43.78
CA ASP A 174 3.57 25.94 -44.75
C ASP A 174 3.02 27.29 -44.21
N TYR A 175 3.48 27.78 -43.06
CA TYR A 175 3.15 29.15 -42.59
C TYR A 175 4.41 29.99 -42.38
N SER A 176 4.98 30.45 -43.48
CA SER A 176 5.89 31.59 -43.49
C SER A 176 5.66 32.40 -44.76
N ASP A 177 5.57 33.71 -44.57
CA ASP A 177 5.60 34.78 -45.56
C ASP A 177 4.23 35.28 -46.06
N ASN A 178 3.67 36.24 -45.32
CA ASN A 178 2.94 37.34 -45.96
C ASN A 178 3.13 38.65 -45.18
N ASP A 179 4.34 39.23 -45.31
CA ASP A 179 4.62 40.62 -44.93
C ASP A 179 4.15 41.52 -46.09
N GLY A 180 2.91 41.98 -46.01
CA GLY A 180 2.35 42.99 -46.89
C GLY A 180 2.64 44.40 -46.37
N ASP A 181 3.67 45.03 -46.91
CA ASP A 181 3.91 46.47 -46.79
C ASP A 181 2.77 47.24 -47.47
N HIS A 182 1.97 47.98 -46.71
CA HIS A 182 1.04 48.99 -47.26
C HIS A 182 1.33 50.37 -46.68
N ASP A 183 2.23 51.08 -47.37
CA ASP A 183 2.34 52.53 -47.31
C ASP A 183 1.39 53.14 -48.35
N GLY A 184 0.54 54.11 -47.97
CA GLY A 184 0.04 55.04 -48.97
C GLY A 184 -1.21 55.88 -48.66
N VAL A 185 -0.94 57.16 -48.39
CA VAL A 185 -1.59 58.34 -49.00
C VAL A 185 -2.94 58.83 -48.47
N ASP A 186 -2.85 60.06 -47.97
CA ASP A 186 -3.84 61.08 -47.62
C ASP A 186 -4.57 61.65 -48.86
N ASP A 187 -5.74 62.23 -48.64
CA ASP A 187 -6.48 63.24 -49.45
C ASP A 187 -7.83 62.78 -50.03
N GLY A 188 -8.92 63.47 -49.62
CA GLY A 188 -9.97 63.87 -50.56
C GLY A 188 -11.42 63.74 -50.10
N GLU A 189 -12.01 64.87 -49.70
CA GLU A 189 -13.46 65.08 -49.58
C GLU A 189 -14.21 64.79 -50.90
N GLY A 190 -15.36 64.10 -50.84
CA GLY A 190 -16.30 64.06 -51.95
C GLY A 190 -17.45 63.07 -51.80
N TYR A 191 -18.56 63.51 -51.21
CA TYR A 191 -19.86 62.83 -51.22
C TYR A 191 -20.27 62.37 -52.63
N ASN A 192 -20.76 61.13 -52.79
CA ASN A 192 -21.88 60.83 -53.67
C ASN A 192 -22.56 59.51 -53.28
N ALA A 193 -23.89 59.59 -53.13
CA ALA A 193 -24.85 58.53 -52.87
C ALA A 193 -24.81 57.37 -53.90
N HIS A 194 -23.79 56.52 -53.78
CA HIS A 194 -23.65 55.23 -54.45
C HIS A 194 -23.22 54.13 -53.45
N ASP A 195 -23.25 54.44 -52.14
CA ASP A 195 -22.80 53.54 -51.06
C ASP A 195 -23.86 52.49 -50.68
N GLU A 196 -25.14 52.68 -51.03
CA GLU A 196 -26.19 51.72 -50.66
C GLU A 196 -26.18 50.44 -51.52
N GLU A 197 -25.58 50.45 -52.73
CA GLU A 197 -25.45 49.22 -53.56
C GLU A 197 -24.15 48.45 -53.25
N GLU A 198 -23.08 49.11 -52.76
CA GLU A 198 -21.85 48.41 -52.33
C GLU A 198 -22.01 47.77 -50.94
N GLU A 199 -22.79 48.38 -50.02
CA GLU A 199 -23.11 47.75 -48.72
C GLU A 199 -23.97 46.47 -48.89
N GLU A 200 -24.86 46.40 -49.89
CA GLU A 200 -25.65 45.17 -50.15
C GLU A 200 -24.79 44.05 -50.78
N GLU A 201 -23.78 44.37 -51.59
CA GLU A 201 -22.84 43.35 -52.14
C GLU A 201 -21.84 42.86 -51.08
N GLU A 202 -21.38 43.71 -50.16
CA GLU A 202 -20.52 43.28 -49.03
C GLU A 202 -21.29 42.41 -48.01
N GLU A 203 -22.58 42.70 -47.74
CA GLU A 203 -23.41 41.83 -46.88
C GLU A 203 -23.68 40.45 -47.53
N GLU A 204 -23.85 40.36 -48.86
CA GLU A 204 -24.00 39.07 -49.54
C GLU A 204 -22.69 38.25 -49.56
N GLU A 205 -21.51 38.88 -49.67
CA GLU A 205 -20.22 38.19 -49.58
C GLU A 205 -19.93 37.70 -48.14
N GLU A 206 -20.26 38.47 -47.10
CA GLU A 206 -20.13 38.03 -45.69
C GLU A 206 -21.06 36.84 -45.37
N GLU A 207 -22.30 36.83 -45.90
CA GLU A 207 -23.22 35.69 -45.72
C GLU A 207 -22.72 34.41 -46.43
N GLU A 208 -22.12 34.51 -47.63
CA GLU A 208 -21.53 33.35 -48.33
C GLU A 208 -20.28 32.79 -47.59
N GLU A 209 -19.43 33.66 -47.01
CA GLU A 209 -18.28 33.21 -46.20
C GLU A 209 -18.72 32.54 -44.88
N GLU A 210 -19.75 33.04 -44.20
CA GLU A 210 -20.30 32.39 -43.00
C GLU A 210 -20.93 31.02 -43.33
N GLU A 211 -21.63 30.88 -44.46
CA GLU A 211 -22.17 29.57 -44.89
C GLU A 211 -21.05 28.57 -45.25
N GLU A 212 -19.97 29.00 -45.91
CA GLU A 212 -18.83 28.13 -46.18
C GLU A 212 -18.09 27.71 -44.89
N GLU A 213 -17.90 28.61 -43.92
CA GLU A 213 -17.34 28.26 -42.60
C GLU A 213 -18.24 27.26 -41.85
N GLU A 214 -19.56 27.46 -41.85
CA GLU A 214 -20.49 26.51 -41.23
C GLU A 214 -20.49 25.14 -41.93
N GLU A 215 -20.40 25.08 -43.26
CA GLU A 215 -20.30 23.81 -43.99
C GLU A 215 -18.96 23.10 -43.73
N GLU A 216 -17.85 23.83 -43.63
CA GLU A 216 -16.55 23.28 -43.26
C GLU A 216 -16.53 22.75 -41.82
N GLU A 217 -17.12 23.47 -40.87
CA GLU A 217 -17.28 23.00 -39.49
C GLU A 217 -18.14 21.73 -39.42
N GLN A 218 -19.24 21.67 -40.17
CA GLN A 218 -20.09 20.48 -40.25
C GLN A 218 -19.38 19.29 -40.89
N GLN A 219 -18.57 19.51 -41.94
CA GLN A 219 -17.74 18.47 -42.55
C GLN A 219 -16.62 18.00 -41.60
N GLN A 220 -16.02 18.89 -40.82
CA GLN A 220 -15.04 18.53 -39.79
C GLN A 220 -15.68 17.72 -38.65
N GLN A 221 -16.88 18.10 -38.20
CA GLN A 221 -17.64 17.34 -37.20
C GLN A 221 -18.03 15.93 -37.71
N GLN A 222 -18.43 15.80 -38.99
CA GLN A 222 -18.69 14.48 -39.59
C GLN A 222 -17.42 13.63 -39.72
N LYS A 223 -16.28 14.22 -40.10
CA LYS A 223 -14.99 13.50 -40.14
C LYS A 223 -14.53 13.03 -38.76
N GLN A 224 -14.79 13.81 -37.69
CA GLN A 224 -14.52 13.38 -36.31
C GLN A 224 -15.45 12.25 -35.83
N GLN A 225 -16.71 12.21 -36.31
CA GLN A 225 -17.62 11.09 -36.00
C GLN A 225 -17.29 9.78 -36.74
N GLN A 226 -16.47 9.82 -37.80
CA GLN A 226 -16.16 8.67 -38.66
C GLN A 226 -14.77 8.04 -38.45
N GLN A 227 -14.11 8.27 -37.31
CA GLN A 227 -13.00 7.44 -36.83
C GLN A 227 -13.38 6.54 -35.63
N PRO A 228 -13.97 5.36 -35.85
CA PRO A 228 -13.75 4.25 -34.91
C PRO A 228 -13.63 2.89 -35.62
N PRO A 229 -12.42 2.30 -35.66
CA PRO A 229 -12.16 1.13 -34.80
C PRO A 229 -10.77 1.13 -34.14
N LEU A 230 -9.94 2.14 -34.41
CA LEU A 230 -8.53 2.14 -33.99
C LEU A 230 -8.37 2.33 -32.47
N THR A 231 -9.17 3.20 -31.84
CA THR A 231 -9.15 3.43 -30.38
C THR A 231 -9.61 2.20 -29.60
N PHE A 232 -10.65 1.51 -30.09
CA PHE A 232 -11.11 0.24 -29.50
C PHE A 232 -10.06 -0.87 -29.65
N PHE A 233 -9.42 -0.96 -30.82
CA PHE A 233 -8.34 -1.92 -31.05
C PHE A 233 -7.11 -1.64 -30.17
N LEU A 234 -6.71 -0.37 -30.04
CA LEU A 234 -5.63 0.06 -29.14
C LEU A 234 -5.97 -0.26 -27.68
N PHE A 235 -7.20 0.01 -27.21
CA PHE A 235 -7.63 -0.35 -25.87
C PHE A 235 -7.53 -1.87 -25.61
N PHE A 236 -7.98 -2.68 -26.57
CA PHE A 236 -7.87 -4.14 -26.47
C PHE A 236 -6.41 -4.61 -26.45
N LEU A 237 -5.56 -4.02 -27.30
CA LEU A 237 -4.13 -4.30 -27.33
C LEU A 237 -3.46 -3.95 -26.00
N PHE A 238 -3.74 -2.78 -25.43
CA PHE A 238 -3.24 -2.38 -24.11
C PHE A 238 -3.70 -3.32 -23.01
N ALA A 239 -4.97 -3.74 -23.03
CA ALA A 239 -5.49 -4.73 -22.08
C ALA A 239 -4.78 -6.08 -22.21
N LEU A 240 -4.52 -6.55 -23.45
CA LEU A 240 -3.81 -7.80 -23.71
C LEU A 240 -2.35 -7.70 -23.23
N ILE A 241 -1.66 -6.60 -23.53
CA ILE A 241 -0.30 -6.33 -23.04
C ILE A 241 -0.28 -6.31 -21.51
N ALA A 242 -1.27 -5.68 -20.86
CA ALA A 242 -1.39 -5.67 -19.41
C ALA A 242 -1.56 -7.09 -18.84
N ILE A 243 -2.43 -7.91 -19.42
CA ILE A 243 -2.62 -9.31 -19.01
C ILE A 243 -1.34 -10.13 -19.18
N LEU A 244 -0.66 -10.00 -20.32
CA LEU A 244 0.61 -10.68 -20.58
C LEU A 244 1.70 -10.24 -19.60
N SER A 245 1.77 -8.95 -19.29
CA SER A 245 2.71 -8.42 -18.32
C SER A 245 2.48 -9.06 -16.94
N MET A 246 1.24 -9.12 -16.45
CA MET A 246 0.91 -9.80 -15.19
C MET A 246 1.37 -11.26 -15.17
N PHE A 247 1.21 -11.97 -16.30
CA PHE A 247 1.69 -13.35 -16.42
C PHE A 247 3.22 -13.43 -16.32
N VAL A 248 3.95 -12.57 -17.03
CA VAL A 248 5.42 -12.50 -16.97
C VAL A 248 5.88 -12.27 -15.53
N TYR A 249 5.31 -11.30 -14.80
CA TYR A 249 5.67 -11.09 -13.40
C TYR A 249 5.37 -12.30 -12.52
N GLY A 250 4.21 -12.94 -12.72
CA GLY A 250 3.89 -14.20 -12.04
C GLY A 250 4.97 -15.27 -12.26
N THR A 251 5.45 -15.42 -13.49
CA THR A 251 6.52 -16.37 -13.82
C THR A 251 7.89 -15.96 -13.26
N VAL A 252 8.20 -14.67 -13.20
CA VAL A 252 9.45 -14.14 -12.64
C VAL A 252 9.51 -14.36 -11.12
N PHE A 253 8.40 -14.19 -10.39
CA PHE A 253 8.38 -14.47 -8.94
C PHE A 253 8.17 -15.94 -8.58
N PHE A 254 7.79 -16.78 -9.54
CA PHE A 254 7.55 -18.21 -9.32
C PHE A 254 8.73 -18.96 -8.66
N PRO A 255 10.01 -18.75 -9.07
CA PRO A 255 11.16 -19.38 -8.40
C PRO A 255 11.25 -19.07 -6.91
N VAL A 256 10.93 -17.84 -6.47
CA VAL A 256 10.92 -17.48 -5.03
C VAL A 256 9.89 -18.32 -4.28
N PHE A 257 8.70 -18.48 -4.86
CA PHE A 257 7.63 -19.29 -4.26
C PHE A 257 7.97 -20.78 -4.23
N THR A 258 8.59 -21.30 -5.29
CA THR A 258 9.07 -22.69 -5.34
C THR A 258 10.16 -22.92 -4.30
N CYS A 259 11.06 -21.96 -4.11
CA CYS A 259 12.11 -22.05 -3.10
C CYS A 259 11.56 -22.08 -1.66
N LEU A 260 10.48 -21.33 -1.41
CA LEU A 260 9.75 -21.34 -0.15
C LEU A 260 8.97 -22.64 0.08
N ALA A 261 8.46 -23.26 -0.99
CA ALA A 261 7.68 -24.50 -0.93
C ALA A 261 8.54 -25.75 -0.69
N LEU A 262 9.71 -25.84 -1.33
CA LEU A 262 10.57 -27.02 -1.30
C LEU A 262 11.30 -27.24 0.04
N SER A 263 11.27 -26.27 0.96
CA SER A 263 11.81 -26.33 2.34
C SER A 263 13.20 -26.96 2.51
N SER A 264 14.03 -26.95 1.47
CA SER A 264 15.38 -27.53 1.47
C SER A 264 16.44 -26.46 1.69
N ALA A 265 17.59 -26.83 2.26
CA ALA A 265 18.70 -25.90 2.41
C ALA A 265 19.12 -25.32 1.04
N PHE A 266 19.23 -26.17 0.01
CA PHE A 266 19.58 -25.72 -1.34
C PHE A 266 18.57 -24.72 -1.91
N SER A 267 17.27 -24.95 -1.73
CA SER A 267 16.23 -24.04 -2.21
C SER A 267 16.23 -22.70 -1.48
N PHE A 268 16.50 -22.67 -0.17
CA PHE A 268 16.66 -21.39 0.54
C PHE A 268 17.90 -20.60 0.08
N GLY A 269 19.00 -21.29 -0.23
CA GLY A 269 20.20 -20.65 -0.79
C GLY A 269 19.94 -20.01 -2.15
N LEU A 270 19.36 -20.77 -3.09
CA LEU A 270 18.98 -20.23 -4.41
C LEU A 270 17.96 -19.09 -4.31
N GLY A 271 16.94 -19.25 -3.47
CA GLY A 271 15.94 -18.21 -3.23
C GLY A 271 16.56 -16.93 -2.65
N SER A 272 17.54 -17.06 -1.74
CA SER A 272 18.25 -15.91 -1.17
C SER A 272 19.04 -15.15 -2.23
N LEU A 273 19.82 -15.84 -3.06
CA LEU A 273 20.59 -15.21 -4.14
C LEU A 273 19.66 -14.49 -5.12
N TYR A 274 18.55 -15.12 -5.49
CA TYR A 274 17.58 -14.55 -6.42
C TYR A 274 16.90 -13.29 -5.85
N VAL A 275 16.48 -13.31 -4.58
CA VAL A 275 15.90 -12.13 -3.92
C VAL A 275 16.94 -11.02 -3.73
N TRP A 276 18.19 -11.34 -3.42
CA TRP A 276 19.26 -10.34 -3.32
C TRP A 276 19.52 -9.65 -4.65
N MET A 277 19.50 -10.39 -5.77
CA MET A 277 19.62 -9.78 -7.09
C MET A 277 18.52 -8.72 -7.31
N PHE A 278 17.25 -9.05 -7.05
CA PHE A 278 16.16 -8.07 -7.18
C PHE A 278 16.30 -6.90 -6.22
N PHE A 279 16.65 -7.17 -4.97
CA PHE A 279 16.82 -6.12 -3.97
C PHE A 279 17.93 -5.15 -4.36
N VAL A 280 19.06 -5.64 -4.86
CA VAL A 280 20.16 -4.81 -5.35
C VAL A 280 19.73 -3.99 -6.56
N VAL A 281 19.04 -4.59 -7.54
CA VAL A 281 18.54 -3.87 -8.72
C VAL A 281 17.56 -2.77 -8.32
N ASP A 282 16.63 -3.05 -7.40
CA ASP A 282 15.63 -2.06 -6.96
C ASP A 282 16.28 -0.92 -6.15
N VAL A 283 17.21 -1.24 -5.24
CA VAL A 283 17.97 -0.22 -4.50
C VAL A 283 18.81 0.62 -5.44
N TYR A 284 19.44 0.00 -6.45
CA TYR A 284 20.23 0.69 -7.46
C TYR A 284 19.38 1.67 -8.28
N ARG A 285 18.22 1.22 -8.77
CA ARG A 285 17.26 2.08 -9.50
C ARG A 285 16.77 3.27 -8.66
N VAL A 286 16.57 3.06 -7.36
CA VAL A 286 16.16 4.13 -6.44
C VAL A 286 17.32 5.10 -6.15
N ALA A 287 18.56 4.61 -6.15
CA ALA A 287 19.76 5.41 -5.93
C ALA A 287 20.15 6.28 -7.14
N GLU A 288 19.93 5.83 -8.38
CA GLU A 288 20.29 6.57 -9.61
C GLU A 288 19.37 7.75 -9.95
N CYS A 289 18.22 7.90 -9.30
CA CYS A 289 17.32 9.03 -9.55
C CYS A 289 17.95 10.36 -9.06
N ASN A 290 17.38 11.52 -9.41
CA ASN A 290 17.92 12.86 -9.11
C ASN A 290 17.26 13.51 -7.86
N VAL A 291 18.05 14.27 -7.06
CA VAL A 291 17.81 14.65 -5.63
C VAL A 291 16.39 15.17 -5.32
N THR A 292 15.80 15.94 -6.22
CA THR A 292 14.48 16.57 -6.01
C THR A 292 13.29 15.64 -6.26
N LYS A 293 13.43 14.60 -7.08
CA LYS A 293 12.35 13.63 -7.36
C LYS A 293 12.39 12.40 -6.42
N HIS A 294 13.41 12.25 -5.56
CA HIS A 294 13.57 11.01 -4.78
C HIS A 294 12.53 10.81 -3.70
N ILE A 295 12.12 11.82 -2.94
CA ILE A 295 11.29 11.56 -1.75
C ILE A 295 9.96 10.91 -2.17
N GLN A 296 9.35 11.41 -3.26
CA GLN A 296 8.14 10.81 -3.81
C GLN A 296 8.37 9.39 -4.33
N LEU A 297 9.44 9.18 -5.10
CA LEU A 297 9.74 7.87 -5.70
C LEU A 297 10.07 6.82 -4.62
N ILE A 298 10.85 7.22 -3.61
CA ILE A 298 11.18 6.41 -2.44
C ILE A 298 9.90 6.06 -1.70
N LEU A 299 9.08 7.05 -1.33
CA LEU A 299 7.84 6.84 -0.57
C LEU A 299 6.87 5.88 -1.30
N ARG A 300 6.78 6.00 -2.64
CA ARG A 300 6.02 5.06 -3.47
C ARG A 300 6.58 3.64 -3.40
N SER A 301 7.90 3.48 -3.44
CA SER A 301 8.60 2.17 -3.44
C SER A 301 8.74 1.50 -2.07
N VAL A 302 8.44 2.19 -0.95
CA VAL A 302 8.60 1.66 0.41
C VAL A 302 7.95 0.28 0.62
N PRO A 303 6.70 0.01 0.18
CA PRO A 303 6.08 -1.29 0.41
C PRO A 303 6.80 -2.44 -0.31
N SER A 304 7.29 -2.24 -1.54
CA SER A 304 8.01 -3.30 -2.27
C SER A 304 9.41 -3.50 -1.70
N LEU A 305 10.14 -2.42 -1.43
CA LEU A 305 11.48 -2.48 -0.85
C LEU A 305 11.47 -3.13 0.53
N SER A 306 10.47 -2.80 1.36
CA SER A 306 10.33 -3.43 2.67
C SER A 306 9.99 -4.93 2.57
N CYS A 307 9.16 -5.33 1.61
CA CYS A 307 8.88 -6.75 1.33
C CYS A 307 10.13 -7.50 0.86
N LEU A 308 10.88 -6.93 -0.08
CA LEU A 308 12.12 -7.52 -0.59
C LEU A 308 13.21 -7.55 0.47
N ALA A 309 13.35 -6.50 1.29
CA ALA A 309 14.26 -6.47 2.43
C ALA A 309 13.90 -7.55 3.47
N TYR A 310 12.62 -7.77 3.73
CA TYR A 310 12.19 -8.85 4.61
C TYR A 310 12.57 -10.23 4.04
N LEU A 311 12.35 -10.45 2.74
CA LEU A 311 12.74 -11.69 2.08
C LEU A 311 14.26 -11.87 2.03
N SER A 312 15.00 -10.80 1.79
CA SER A 312 16.47 -10.79 1.70
C SER A 312 17.13 -11.15 3.02
N ILE A 313 16.49 -10.85 4.15
CA ILE A 313 16.98 -11.25 5.48
C ILE A 313 16.43 -12.62 5.88
N SER A 314 15.16 -12.90 5.62
CA SER A 314 14.49 -14.12 6.13
C SER A 314 14.94 -15.41 5.44
N LEU A 315 15.20 -15.40 4.13
CA LEU A 315 15.67 -16.57 3.38
C LEU A 315 17.07 -17.04 3.80
N PRO A 316 18.09 -16.17 3.88
CA PRO A 316 19.41 -16.60 4.33
C PRO A 316 19.43 -17.00 5.81
N LEU A 317 18.61 -16.37 6.67
CA LEU A 317 18.44 -16.85 8.05
C LEU A 317 17.92 -18.29 8.11
N ARG A 318 16.95 -18.65 7.25
CA ARG A 318 16.48 -20.05 7.16
C ARG A 318 17.53 -20.98 6.61
N PHE A 319 18.27 -20.56 5.59
CA PHE A 319 19.39 -21.31 5.05
C PHE A 319 20.40 -21.65 6.16
N VAL A 320 20.81 -20.64 6.93
CA VAL A 320 21.75 -20.80 8.05
C VAL A 320 21.19 -21.75 9.12
N VAL A 321 19.91 -21.62 9.49
CA VAL A 321 19.27 -22.52 10.46
C VAL A 321 19.22 -23.96 9.94
N CYS A 322 18.90 -24.18 8.66
CA CYS A 322 18.90 -25.51 8.05
C CYS A 322 20.31 -26.13 8.02
N CYS A 323 21.33 -25.34 7.66
CA CYS A 323 22.72 -25.76 7.70
C CYS A 323 23.17 -26.16 9.12
N TYR A 324 22.81 -25.36 10.13
CA TYR A 324 23.12 -25.69 11.53
C TYR A 324 22.44 -26.97 12.01
N ARG A 325 21.22 -27.25 11.53
CA ARG A 325 20.50 -28.50 11.84
C ARG A 325 21.02 -29.71 11.06
N LYS A 326 21.90 -29.50 10.07
CA LYS A 326 22.41 -30.53 9.14
C LYS A 326 21.28 -31.25 8.37
N GLU A 327 20.13 -30.58 8.20
CA GLU A 327 18.98 -31.08 7.45
C GLU A 327 19.11 -30.64 5.98
N TYR A 328 20.04 -31.27 5.26
CA TYR A 328 20.31 -30.92 3.85
C TYR A 328 19.26 -31.44 2.88
N PHE A 329 18.69 -32.61 3.18
CA PHE A 329 17.67 -33.25 2.37
C PHE A 329 16.31 -33.12 3.04
N ALA A 330 15.29 -32.84 2.24
CA ALA A 330 13.90 -32.93 2.67
C ALA A 330 13.70 -34.35 3.19
N LYS A 331 13.67 -34.51 4.51
CA LYS A 331 13.31 -35.78 5.12
C LYS A 331 11.89 -36.03 4.62
N ALA A 332 11.73 -37.04 3.77
CA ALA A 332 10.41 -37.48 3.35
C ALA A 332 9.59 -37.60 4.63
N GLU A 333 8.47 -36.88 4.68
CA GLU A 333 7.63 -36.69 5.85
C GLU A 333 6.98 -38.05 6.19
N GLU A 334 7.81 -38.99 6.62
CA GLU A 334 7.42 -40.30 7.04
C GLU A 334 6.78 -40.09 8.40
N LYS A 335 5.44 -40.02 8.39
CA LYS A 335 4.53 -39.86 9.52
C LYS A 335 4.95 -40.76 10.67
N THR A 336 5.92 -40.29 11.45
CA THR A 336 6.28 -40.90 12.71
C THR A 336 5.17 -40.40 13.63
N TRP A 337 4.23 -41.30 13.92
CA TRP A 337 3.05 -41.08 14.76
C TRP A 337 3.31 -39.99 15.80
N GLU A 338 2.66 -38.83 15.63
CA GLU A 338 2.70 -37.75 16.61
C GLU A 338 2.38 -38.39 17.94
N SER A 339 3.32 -38.31 18.89
CA SER A 339 3.09 -38.88 20.20
C SER A 339 1.81 -38.26 20.75
N LEU A 340 1.06 -38.99 21.57
CA LEU A 340 -0.20 -38.46 22.12
C LEU A 340 0.03 -37.16 22.91
N ASP A 341 1.25 -36.93 23.39
CA ASP A 341 1.70 -35.68 24.00
C ASP A 341 1.96 -34.56 23.00
N ASP A 342 2.44 -34.86 21.78
CA ASP A 342 2.50 -33.90 20.67
C ASP A 342 1.10 -33.51 20.21
N ILE A 343 0.15 -34.46 20.15
CA ILE A 343 -1.25 -34.17 19.83
C ILE A 343 -1.91 -33.32 20.93
N LYS A 344 -1.63 -33.61 22.21
CA LYS A 344 -2.09 -32.78 23.35
C LYS A 344 -1.47 -31.38 23.34
N GLY A 345 -0.19 -31.28 22.96
CA GLY A 345 0.53 -30.02 22.79
C GLY A 345 0.13 -29.27 21.52
N SER A 346 -0.43 -29.99 20.54
CA SER A 346 -0.91 -29.40 19.30
C SER A 346 -2.05 -28.42 19.56
N TYR A 347 -2.25 -27.52 18.61
CA TYR A 347 -3.33 -26.54 18.68
C TYR A 347 -4.70 -27.19 18.86
N GLN A 348 -4.95 -28.32 18.18
CA GLN A 348 -6.23 -29.02 18.25
C GLN A 348 -6.45 -29.56 19.66
N GLY A 349 -5.42 -30.16 20.28
CA GLY A 349 -5.48 -30.65 21.66
C GLY A 349 -5.74 -29.54 22.68
N LEU A 350 -5.02 -28.41 22.56
CA LEU A 350 -5.22 -27.24 23.42
C LEU A 350 -6.63 -26.63 23.25
N HIS A 351 -7.14 -26.58 22.02
CA HIS A 351 -8.47 -26.05 21.73
C HIS A 351 -9.57 -26.91 22.36
N VAL A 352 -9.51 -28.23 22.18
CA VAL A 352 -10.46 -29.17 22.79
C VAL A 352 -10.39 -29.10 24.32
N ARG A 353 -9.18 -29.05 24.89
CA ARG A 353 -9.01 -28.90 26.36
C ARG A 353 -9.63 -27.61 26.88
N LYS A 354 -9.58 -26.52 26.10
CA LYS A 354 -10.22 -25.24 26.44
C LYS A 354 -11.74 -25.33 26.33
N LEU A 355 -12.29 -26.05 25.34
CA LEU A 355 -13.73 -26.29 25.22
C LEU A 355 -14.28 -27.14 26.38
N LEU A 356 -13.49 -28.10 26.86
CA LEU A 356 -13.87 -28.97 27.98
C LEU A 356 -13.63 -28.33 29.36
N LYS A 357 -12.89 -27.21 29.44
CA LYS A 357 -12.62 -26.52 30.72
C LYS A 357 -13.86 -25.71 31.11
N LYS A 358 -14.41 -25.98 32.31
CA LYS A 358 -15.53 -25.21 32.87
C LYS A 358 -15.20 -23.71 32.89
N PRO A 359 -16.11 -22.81 32.44
CA PRO A 359 -15.88 -21.38 32.49
C PRO A 359 -15.66 -20.94 33.93
N VAL A 360 -14.58 -20.20 34.18
CA VAL A 360 -14.33 -19.53 35.45
C VAL A 360 -15.21 -18.29 35.44
N ILE A 361 -16.10 -18.16 36.43
CA ILE A 361 -16.93 -16.97 36.61
C ILE A 361 -16.01 -15.90 37.18
N GLU A 362 -15.71 -14.87 36.39
CA GLU A 362 -14.97 -13.70 36.88
C GLU A 362 -15.94 -12.82 37.69
N GLU A 363 -15.57 -12.47 38.93
CA GLU A 363 -16.35 -11.58 39.79
C GLU A 363 -16.43 -10.18 39.16
N GLU A 364 -17.63 -9.58 39.15
CA GLU A 364 -17.86 -8.26 38.57
C GLU A 364 -17.23 -7.17 39.44
N ALA A 365 -16.33 -6.37 38.86
CA ALA A 365 -15.75 -5.22 39.55
C ALA A 365 -16.78 -4.09 39.69
N GLU A 366 -17.19 -3.79 40.91
CA GLU A 366 -18.13 -2.71 41.23
C GLU A 366 -17.46 -1.32 41.06
N GLY A 367 -18.02 -0.47 40.18
CA GLY A 367 -17.61 0.93 40.05
C GLY A 367 -17.92 1.58 38.69
N LEU A 368 -18.51 2.78 38.70
CA LEU A 368 -19.00 3.49 37.51
C LEU A 368 -17.87 3.98 36.59
N VAL A 369 -16.78 4.50 37.17
CA VAL A 369 -15.55 4.90 36.42
C VAL A 369 -14.86 3.67 35.82
N ASN A 370 -14.83 2.57 36.57
CA ASN A 370 -14.30 1.30 36.08
C ASN A 370 -15.17 0.74 34.95
N SER A 371 -16.49 0.97 34.97
CA SER A 371 -17.40 0.59 33.89
C SER A 371 -17.11 1.35 32.60
N VAL A 372 -17.00 2.68 32.62
CA VAL A 372 -16.68 3.46 31.40
C VAL A 372 -15.30 3.11 30.85
N LYS A 373 -14.29 3.00 31.71
CA LYS A 373 -12.94 2.56 31.29
C LYS A 373 -12.98 1.15 30.71
N LYS A 374 -13.74 0.23 31.30
CA LYS A 374 -13.91 -1.14 30.80
C LYS A 374 -14.65 -1.17 29.47
N VAL A 375 -15.65 -0.33 29.25
CA VAL A 375 -16.35 -0.21 27.95
C VAL A 375 -15.42 0.35 26.88
N ALA A 376 -14.69 1.43 27.15
CA ALA A 376 -13.73 2.00 26.20
C ALA A 376 -12.58 1.03 25.90
N LEU A 377 -12.03 0.38 26.93
CA LEU A 377 -10.97 -0.61 26.77
C LEU A 377 -11.50 -1.87 26.08
N ASN A 378 -12.76 -2.28 26.31
CA ASN A 378 -13.38 -3.40 25.57
C ASN A 378 -13.60 -3.04 24.10
N LEU A 379 -14.05 -1.82 23.77
CA LEU A 379 -14.16 -1.35 22.39
C LEU A 379 -12.80 -1.38 21.71
N VAL A 380 -11.79 -0.80 22.36
CA VAL A 380 -10.39 -0.81 21.88
C VAL A 380 -9.86 -2.24 21.78
N HIS A 381 -10.15 -3.12 22.73
CA HIS A 381 -9.72 -4.52 22.74
C HIS A 381 -10.46 -5.36 21.69
N GLN A 382 -11.69 -5.00 21.33
CA GLN A 382 -12.46 -5.65 20.28
C GLN A 382 -11.95 -5.21 18.89
N TRP A 383 -11.51 -3.96 18.79
CA TRP A 383 -10.88 -3.40 17.60
C TRP A 383 -9.42 -3.84 17.41
N ILE A 384 -8.62 -3.82 18.47
CA ILE A 384 -7.22 -4.22 18.44
C ILE A 384 -7.15 -5.74 18.37
N TYR A 385 -6.45 -6.23 17.34
CA TYR A 385 -6.24 -7.65 17.16
C TYR A 385 -5.51 -8.26 18.37
N HIS A 386 -6.25 -8.97 19.23
CA HIS A 386 -5.64 -9.72 20.32
C HIS A 386 -5.15 -11.08 19.82
N ARG A 387 -3.84 -11.34 19.82
CA ARG A 387 -3.29 -12.63 19.40
C ARG A 387 -3.77 -13.74 20.34
N GLN A 388 -4.60 -14.66 19.84
CA GLN A 388 -4.91 -15.88 20.60
C GLN A 388 -3.87 -16.96 20.32
N PRO A 389 -3.23 -17.53 21.36
CA PRO A 389 -2.28 -18.61 21.18
C PRO A 389 -2.97 -19.80 20.50
N GLY A 390 -2.32 -20.33 19.47
CA GLY A 390 -2.79 -21.48 18.71
C GLY A 390 -3.67 -21.16 17.49
N PHE A 391 -4.41 -20.06 17.49
CA PHE A 391 -5.21 -19.70 16.31
C PHE A 391 -4.30 -19.31 15.13
N ARG A 392 -4.55 -19.91 13.97
CA ARG A 392 -3.78 -19.65 12.74
C ARG A 392 -4.71 -19.18 11.64
N TYR A 393 -4.50 -17.96 11.13
CA TYR A 393 -5.19 -17.49 9.94
C TYR A 393 -4.77 -18.29 8.70
N PRO A 394 -5.68 -18.51 7.73
CA PRO A 394 -5.32 -18.97 6.41
C PRO A 394 -4.28 -18.01 5.78
N SER A 395 -3.21 -18.55 5.21
CA SER A 395 -2.16 -17.73 4.55
C SER A 395 -2.75 -16.84 3.46
N ARG A 396 -3.70 -17.37 2.68
CA ARG A 396 -4.43 -16.65 1.64
C ARG A 396 -5.12 -15.40 2.15
N LEU A 397 -5.78 -15.46 3.31
CA LEU A 397 -6.46 -14.29 3.87
C LEU A 397 -5.46 -13.21 4.28
N VAL A 398 -4.39 -13.61 5.00
CA VAL A 398 -3.37 -12.69 5.47
C VAL A 398 -2.66 -12.00 4.30
N SER A 399 -2.35 -12.74 3.23
CA SER A 399 -1.74 -12.15 2.03
C SER A 399 -2.65 -11.14 1.35
N VAL A 400 -3.96 -11.41 1.28
CA VAL A 400 -4.93 -10.49 0.66
C VAL A 400 -5.06 -9.20 1.48
N MET A 401 -5.16 -9.31 2.80
CA MET A 401 -5.25 -8.13 3.69
C MET A 401 -3.97 -7.30 3.63
N PHE A 402 -2.81 -7.96 3.58
CA PHE A 402 -1.53 -7.29 3.44
C PHE A 402 -1.39 -6.55 2.10
N VAL A 403 -1.80 -7.18 1.00
CA VAL A 403 -1.78 -6.51 -0.32
C VAL A 403 -2.80 -5.37 -0.38
N ALA A 404 -4.01 -5.55 0.16
CA ALA A 404 -4.98 -4.46 0.27
C ALA A 404 -4.40 -3.26 1.01
N ALA A 405 -3.74 -3.50 2.15
CA ALA A 405 -3.04 -2.46 2.91
C ALA A 405 -1.94 -1.75 2.10
N CYS A 406 -1.14 -2.50 1.33
CA CYS A 406 -0.12 -1.92 0.46
C CYS A 406 -0.75 -1.06 -0.66
N VAL A 407 -1.80 -1.54 -1.32
CA VAL A 407 -2.48 -0.79 -2.40
C VAL A 407 -3.11 0.49 -1.85
N VAL A 408 -3.81 0.41 -0.71
CA VAL A 408 -4.38 1.59 -0.04
C VAL A 408 -3.29 2.62 0.27
N TYR A 409 -2.15 2.18 0.81
CA TYR A 409 -1.01 3.05 1.10
C TYR A 409 -0.51 3.77 -0.15
N VAL A 410 -0.25 3.03 -1.23
CA VAL A 410 0.33 3.60 -2.46
C VAL A 410 -0.63 4.60 -3.09
N ILE A 411 -1.92 4.28 -3.18
CA ILE A 411 -2.95 5.20 -3.67
C ILE A 411 -3.03 6.46 -2.79
N THR A 412 -2.98 6.34 -1.46
CA THR A 412 -2.99 7.51 -0.57
C THR A 412 -1.77 8.39 -0.79
N VAL A 413 -0.58 7.81 -0.88
CA VAL A 413 0.65 8.56 -1.10
C VAL A 413 0.62 9.29 -2.45
N GLU A 414 0.16 8.63 -3.51
CA GLU A 414 0.06 9.25 -4.84
C GLU A 414 -0.95 10.39 -4.87
N LEU A 415 -2.14 10.20 -4.31
CA LEU A 415 -3.13 11.27 -4.20
C LEU A 415 -2.56 12.44 -3.39
N MET A 416 -1.97 12.16 -2.23
CA MET A 416 -1.38 13.19 -1.36
C MET A 416 -0.32 14.00 -2.10
N VAL A 417 0.61 13.36 -2.80
CA VAL A 417 1.68 14.08 -3.52
C VAL A 417 1.13 14.81 -4.76
N GLY A 418 0.18 14.21 -5.49
CA GLY A 418 -0.46 14.86 -6.63
C GLY A 418 -1.18 16.14 -6.23
N PHE A 419 -1.98 16.09 -5.15
CA PHE A 419 -2.67 17.27 -4.65
C PHE A 419 -1.73 18.31 -4.07
N VAL A 420 -0.72 17.92 -3.29
CA VAL A 420 0.25 18.89 -2.74
C VAL A 420 0.94 19.66 -3.87
N LYS A 421 1.37 18.98 -4.93
CA LYS A 421 1.97 19.64 -6.10
C LYS A 421 0.99 20.58 -6.81
N LEU A 422 -0.27 20.18 -6.95
CA LEU A 422 -1.30 21.02 -7.57
C LEU A 422 -1.52 22.30 -6.74
N PHE A 423 -1.63 22.18 -5.41
CA PHE A 423 -1.79 23.35 -4.54
C PHE A 423 -0.54 24.21 -4.48
N ASP A 424 0.66 23.62 -4.47
CA ASP A 424 1.91 24.38 -4.53
C ASP A 424 2.00 25.19 -5.83
N TRP A 425 1.67 24.57 -6.98
CA TRP A 425 1.61 25.27 -8.26
C TRP A 425 0.59 26.42 -8.28
N MET A 426 -0.60 26.22 -7.69
CA MET A 426 -1.61 27.28 -7.57
C MET A 426 -1.13 28.42 -6.67
N LEU A 427 -0.52 28.10 -5.51
CA LEU A 427 0.04 29.10 -4.60
C LEU A 427 1.19 29.88 -5.24
N ASP A 428 2.09 29.21 -5.96
CA ASP A 428 3.20 29.85 -6.69
C ASP A 428 2.66 30.79 -7.79
N THR A 429 1.58 30.39 -8.46
CA THR A 429 0.91 31.23 -9.48
C THR A 429 0.27 32.46 -8.84
N LEU A 430 -0.40 32.31 -7.71
CA LEU A 430 -0.99 33.43 -6.96
C LEU A 430 0.09 34.37 -6.43
N ASP A 431 1.20 33.84 -5.93
CA ASP A 431 2.34 34.62 -5.42
C ASP A 431 2.99 35.44 -6.56
N PHE A 432 3.12 34.85 -7.76
CA PHE A 432 3.61 35.57 -8.95
C PHE A 432 2.67 36.71 -9.37
N GLN A 433 1.35 36.51 -9.31
CA GLN A 433 0.37 37.56 -9.58
C GLN A 433 0.40 38.65 -8.50
N LEU A 434 0.63 38.29 -7.24
CA LEU A 434 0.73 39.24 -6.14
C LEU A 434 2.03 40.07 -6.26
N ASP A 435 3.14 39.45 -6.66
CA ASP A 435 4.42 40.14 -6.86
C ASP A 435 4.41 41.07 -8.09
N SER A 436 3.61 40.79 -9.12
CA SER A 436 3.47 41.66 -10.30
C SER A 436 2.70 42.96 -9.98
N ILE A 437 1.74 42.91 -9.06
CA ILE A 437 0.97 44.06 -8.57
C ILE A 437 1.73 44.82 -7.46
N GLY A 438 2.52 44.10 -6.66
CA GLY A 438 3.21 44.61 -5.48
C GLY A 438 2.42 44.34 -4.20
N ARG A 439 3.12 44.02 -3.09
CA ARG A 439 2.48 43.69 -1.80
C ARG A 439 2.11 44.91 -0.96
N ASP A 440 2.87 46.00 -1.06
CA ASP A 440 2.69 47.20 -0.23
C ASP A 440 1.77 48.23 -0.88
N GLU A 441 0.83 48.78 -0.12
CA GLU A 441 -0.16 49.77 -0.60
C GLU A 441 0.51 51.15 -0.75
N TRP A 442 0.30 51.82 -1.88
CA TRP A 442 0.88 53.15 -2.13
C TRP A 442 -0.16 54.28 -1.98
N PRO A 443 0.20 55.42 -1.39
CA PRO A 443 -0.73 56.53 -1.24
C PRO A 443 -1.10 57.12 -2.62
N GLY A 444 -2.37 57.02 -3.01
CA GLY A 444 -2.90 57.52 -4.28
C GLY A 444 -3.18 56.44 -5.34
N GLU A 445 -3.04 55.16 -4.98
CA GLU A 445 -3.39 54.03 -5.86
C GLU A 445 -4.91 53.98 -6.12
N PRO A 446 -5.35 53.68 -7.36
CA PRO A 446 -6.76 53.53 -7.68
C PRO A 446 -7.37 52.35 -6.90
N LYS A 447 -8.58 52.53 -6.38
CA LYS A 447 -9.29 51.55 -5.54
C LYS A 447 -9.41 50.17 -6.16
N GLU A 448 -9.52 50.12 -7.49
CA GLU A 448 -9.60 48.86 -8.24
C GLU A 448 -8.39 47.96 -7.94
N ILE A 449 -7.18 48.51 -7.89
CA ILE A 449 -5.97 47.70 -7.65
C ILE A 449 -5.91 47.21 -6.20
N THR A 450 -6.33 48.02 -5.23
CA THR A 450 -6.46 47.59 -3.82
C THR A 450 -7.45 46.44 -3.68
N ASP A 451 -8.62 46.55 -4.32
CA ASP A 451 -9.64 45.49 -4.30
C ASP A 451 -9.13 44.19 -4.95
N TYR A 452 -8.44 44.26 -6.09
CA TYR A 452 -7.83 43.09 -6.73
C TYR A 452 -6.79 42.42 -5.83
N ARG A 453 -5.95 43.20 -5.15
CA ARG A 453 -4.92 42.70 -4.23
C ARG A 453 -5.53 41.95 -3.04
N ASP A 454 -6.58 42.52 -2.44
CA ASP A 454 -7.30 41.88 -1.33
C ASP A 454 -7.95 40.56 -1.77
N ILE A 455 -8.46 40.48 -3.01
CA ILE A 455 -9.00 39.24 -3.57
C ILE A 455 -7.90 38.18 -3.74
N ILE A 456 -6.72 38.55 -4.25
CA ILE A 456 -5.61 37.61 -4.41
C ILE A 456 -5.13 37.09 -3.04
N LEU A 457 -4.95 37.97 -2.05
CA LEU A 457 -4.58 37.59 -0.68
C LEU A 457 -5.63 36.66 -0.03
N ALA A 458 -6.92 36.96 -0.22
CA ALA A 458 -8.00 36.11 0.25
C ALA A 458 -7.99 34.73 -0.44
N THR A 459 -7.67 34.70 -1.74
CA THR A 459 -7.58 33.47 -2.54
C THR A 459 -6.37 32.62 -2.15
N GLU A 460 -5.22 33.24 -1.89
CA GLU A 460 -4.02 32.59 -1.36
C GLU A 460 -4.33 31.92 -0.01
N TYR A 461 -4.94 32.67 0.92
CA TYR A 461 -5.33 32.15 2.22
C TYR A 461 -6.33 30.98 2.11
N LEU A 462 -7.35 31.12 1.26
CA LEU A 462 -8.33 30.06 1.01
C LEU A 462 -7.64 28.80 0.44
N THR A 463 -6.74 28.98 -0.52
CA THR A 463 -5.99 27.88 -1.17
C THR A 463 -5.12 27.15 -0.15
N PHE A 464 -4.47 27.88 0.75
CA PHE A 464 -3.70 27.30 1.86
C PHE A 464 -4.58 26.48 2.81
N VAL A 465 -5.74 27.02 3.21
CA VAL A 465 -6.69 26.31 4.08
C VAL A 465 -7.22 25.04 3.41
N LEU A 466 -7.56 25.11 2.12
CA LEU A 466 -7.99 23.96 1.33
C LEU A 466 -6.90 22.88 1.24
N LYS A 467 -5.65 23.27 1.01
CA LYS A 467 -4.49 22.36 1.02
C LYS A 467 -4.38 21.62 2.34
N VAL A 468 -4.43 22.32 3.48
CA VAL A 468 -4.33 21.70 4.81
C VAL A 468 -5.52 20.77 5.08
N CYS A 469 -6.74 21.22 4.78
CA CYS A 469 -7.97 20.43 4.95
C CYS A 469 -7.91 19.11 4.15
N LEU A 470 -7.44 19.18 2.90
CA LEU A 470 -7.32 18.02 2.02
C LEU A 470 -6.23 17.04 2.50
N ILE A 471 -5.09 17.53 3.00
CA ILE A 471 -4.06 16.67 3.60
C ILE A 471 -4.62 15.91 4.81
N VAL A 472 -5.36 16.61 5.68
CA VAL A 472 -5.98 16.00 6.88
C VAL A 472 -7.02 14.97 6.48
N SER A 473 -7.89 15.27 5.51
CA SER A 473 -8.95 14.36 5.07
C SER A 473 -8.41 13.09 4.42
N ILE A 474 -7.40 13.20 3.55
CA ILE A 474 -6.72 12.06 2.91
C ILE A 474 -6.05 11.18 3.97
N THR A 475 -5.37 11.80 4.95
CA THR A 475 -4.69 11.06 6.02
C THR A 475 -5.70 10.31 6.90
N LEU A 476 -6.80 10.96 7.29
CA LEU A 476 -7.86 10.35 8.08
C LEU A 476 -8.53 9.19 7.33
N SER A 477 -8.83 9.37 6.04
CA SER A 477 -9.38 8.32 5.18
C SER A 477 -8.45 7.10 5.10
N CYS A 478 -7.14 7.33 5.00
CA CYS A 478 -6.14 6.26 5.01
C CYS A 478 -6.13 5.50 6.34
N LEU A 479 -6.17 6.22 7.47
CA LEU A 479 -6.22 5.62 8.80
C LEU A 479 -7.48 4.76 8.97
N LEU A 480 -8.64 5.29 8.61
CA LEU A 480 -9.91 4.56 8.66
C LEU A 480 -9.85 3.28 7.80
N SER A 481 -9.27 3.36 6.61
CA SER A 481 -9.09 2.20 5.73
C SER A 481 -8.25 1.09 6.40
N PHE A 482 -7.14 1.45 7.07
CA PHE A 482 -6.35 0.47 7.82
C PHE A 482 -7.13 -0.13 9.00
N LEU A 483 -7.88 0.70 9.73
CA LEU A 483 -8.72 0.25 10.84
C LEU A 483 -9.81 -0.71 10.36
N THR A 484 -10.43 -0.44 9.20
CA THR A 484 -11.38 -1.35 8.57
C THR A 484 -10.72 -2.69 8.22
N ILE A 485 -9.50 -2.69 7.68
CA ILE A 485 -8.74 -3.93 7.40
C ILE A 485 -8.48 -4.73 8.68
N LEU A 486 -8.07 -4.07 9.77
CA LEU A 486 -7.84 -4.71 11.07
C LEU A 486 -9.15 -5.26 11.66
N HIS A 487 -10.24 -4.50 11.54
CA HIS A 487 -11.56 -4.93 11.96
C HIS A 487 -12.04 -6.16 11.17
N MET A 488 -11.84 -6.19 9.85
CA MET A 488 -12.13 -7.36 9.01
C MET A 488 -11.37 -8.61 9.48
N LEU A 489 -10.09 -8.48 9.85
CA LEU A 489 -9.30 -9.59 10.40
C LEU A 489 -9.85 -10.09 11.75
N SER A 490 -10.30 -9.17 12.61
CA SER A 490 -10.91 -9.50 13.91
C SER A 490 -12.25 -10.21 13.73
N SER A 491 -13.13 -9.65 12.88
CA SER A 491 -14.46 -10.20 12.55
C SER A 491 -14.36 -11.56 11.86
N PHE A 492 -13.42 -11.73 10.92
CA PHE A 492 -13.21 -13.03 10.28
C PHE A 492 -12.91 -14.13 11.32
N ARG A 493 -12.13 -13.81 12.36
CA ARG A 493 -11.82 -14.75 13.42
C ARG A 493 -13.03 -15.11 14.25
N THR A 494 -13.87 -14.15 14.65
CA THR A 494 -15.08 -14.43 15.44
C THR A 494 -16.04 -15.30 14.65
N ASN A 495 -16.24 -15.00 13.37
CA ASN A 495 -17.11 -15.78 12.48
C ASN A 495 -16.60 -17.21 12.31
N LEU A 496 -15.28 -17.37 12.19
CA LEU A 496 -14.67 -18.69 12.05
C LEU A 496 -14.78 -19.52 13.35
N PHE A 497 -14.74 -18.88 14.52
CA PHE A 497 -15.03 -19.57 15.78
C PHE A 497 -16.51 -19.91 15.96
N ALA A 498 -17.43 -19.06 15.52
CA ALA A 498 -18.86 -19.37 15.51
C ALA A 498 -19.13 -20.61 14.64
N MET A 499 -18.53 -20.65 13.45
CA MET A 499 -18.58 -21.79 12.54
C MET A 499 -18.05 -23.08 13.18
N TYR A 500 -16.91 -23.03 13.90
CA TYR A 500 -16.38 -24.20 14.62
C TYR A 500 -17.26 -24.68 15.77
N ARG A 501 -18.10 -23.81 16.35
CA ARG A 501 -19.09 -24.19 17.35
C ARG A 501 -20.38 -24.75 16.74
N GLY A 502 -20.51 -24.72 15.40
CA GLY A 502 -21.75 -25.02 14.70
C GLY A 502 -22.82 -23.95 14.90
N ASP A 503 -22.46 -22.74 15.33
CA ASP A 503 -23.38 -21.61 15.43
C ASP A 503 -23.41 -20.88 14.08
N PHE A 504 -24.48 -21.12 13.31
CA PHE A 504 -24.71 -20.54 11.99
C PHE A 504 -25.72 -19.38 12.03
N LYS A 505 -25.99 -18.77 13.19
CA LYS A 505 -26.96 -17.66 13.27
C LYS A 505 -26.56 -16.44 12.44
N GLU A 506 -25.27 -16.11 12.43
CA GLU A 506 -24.72 -14.95 11.71
C GLU A 506 -24.18 -15.30 10.32
N ILE A 507 -24.02 -16.59 10.02
CA ILE A 507 -23.45 -17.07 8.76
C ILE A 507 -24.62 -17.51 7.89
N PRO A 508 -24.75 -17.02 6.65
CA PRO A 508 -25.81 -17.51 5.76
C PRO A 508 -25.71 -19.04 5.67
N PRO A 509 -26.85 -19.75 5.77
CA PRO A 509 -26.84 -21.20 5.75
C PRO A 509 -26.11 -21.68 4.47
N PRO A 510 -25.41 -22.83 4.53
CA PRO A 510 -24.67 -23.35 3.39
C PRO A 510 -25.62 -23.44 2.20
N SER A 511 -25.45 -22.50 1.29
CA SER A 511 -26.23 -22.38 0.07
C SER A 511 -26.09 -23.69 -0.71
N GLU A 512 -27.17 -24.15 -1.36
CA GLU A 512 -27.16 -25.31 -2.29
C GLU A 512 -26.22 -25.12 -3.52
N LYS A 513 -25.36 -24.09 -3.51
CA LYS A 513 -24.32 -23.86 -4.48
C LYS A 513 -23.45 -25.11 -4.64
N SER A 514 -23.22 -25.47 -5.90
CA SER A 514 -22.29 -26.55 -6.25
C SER A 514 -20.91 -26.30 -5.65
N ALA A 515 -20.19 -27.40 -5.33
CA ALA A 515 -18.82 -27.33 -4.83
C ALA A 515 -17.89 -26.53 -5.76
N VAL A 516 -18.18 -26.53 -7.07
CA VAL A 516 -17.47 -25.73 -8.08
C VAL A 516 -17.68 -24.23 -7.84
N SER A 517 -18.91 -23.79 -7.58
CA SER A 517 -19.21 -22.38 -7.30
C SER A 517 -18.53 -21.89 -6.02
N LEU A 518 -18.50 -22.73 -4.98
CA LEU A 518 -17.75 -22.44 -3.74
C LEU A 518 -16.24 -22.35 -3.99
N CYS A 519 -15.68 -23.26 -4.79
CA CYS A 519 -14.27 -23.24 -5.15
C CYS A 519 -13.91 -21.97 -5.93
N VAL A 520 -14.68 -21.65 -6.98
CA VAL A 520 -14.50 -20.43 -7.79
C VAL A 520 -14.67 -19.16 -6.94
N GLY A 521 -15.66 -19.12 -6.05
CA GLY A 521 -15.83 -18.03 -5.09
C GLY A 521 -14.59 -17.84 -4.21
N SER A 522 -13.99 -18.93 -3.73
CA SER A 522 -12.76 -18.88 -2.92
C SER A 522 -11.52 -18.39 -3.68
N MET A 523 -11.47 -18.60 -4.99
CA MET A 523 -10.40 -18.10 -5.87
C MET A 523 -10.58 -16.61 -6.16
N LYS A 524 -11.82 -16.17 -6.39
CA LYS A 524 -12.14 -14.76 -6.70
C LYS A 524 -12.15 -13.83 -5.49
N TYR A 525 -12.33 -14.38 -4.28
CA TYR A 525 -12.43 -13.62 -3.03
C TYR A 525 -11.31 -12.58 -2.85
N ALA A 526 -10.07 -12.97 -3.14
CA ALA A 526 -8.90 -12.11 -3.03
C ALA A 526 -9.03 -10.83 -3.87
N GLY A 527 -9.37 -10.98 -5.15
CA GLY A 527 -9.51 -9.86 -6.08
C GLY A 527 -10.70 -8.96 -5.71
N PHE A 528 -11.85 -9.56 -5.41
CA PHE A 528 -13.03 -8.80 -5.02
C PHE A 528 -12.81 -8.00 -3.75
N GLN A 529 -12.17 -8.57 -2.73
CA GLN A 529 -11.99 -7.87 -1.47
C GLN A 529 -11.06 -6.66 -1.62
N VAL A 530 -9.96 -6.78 -2.36
CA VAL A 530 -9.09 -5.64 -2.66
C VAL A 530 -9.85 -4.60 -3.48
N ALA A 531 -10.59 -5.02 -4.51
CA ALA A 531 -11.37 -4.12 -5.34
C ALA A 531 -12.43 -3.35 -4.54
N TYR A 532 -13.14 -4.00 -3.61
CA TYR A 532 -14.12 -3.33 -2.75
C TYR A 532 -13.49 -2.35 -1.76
N ILE A 533 -12.30 -2.65 -1.23
CA ILE A 533 -11.57 -1.72 -0.35
C ILE A 533 -11.17 -0.46 -1.15
N VAL A 534 -10.63 -0.66 -2.35
CA VAL A 534 -10.24 0.46 -3.24
C VAL A 534 -11.48 1.25 -3.67
N TRP A 535 -12.56 0.56 -4.07
CA TRP A 535 -13.81 1.18 -4.47
C TRP A 535 -14.49 1.93 -3.33
N GLY A 536 -14.47 1.37 -2.12
CA GLY A 536 -15.03 2.00 -0.92
C GLY A 536 -14.35 3.33 -0.60
N LYS A 537 -13.04 3.45 -0.88
CA LYS A 537 -12.30 4.70 -0.76
C LYS A 537 -12.75 5.76 -1.76
N TRP A 538 -13.07 5.37 -3.00
CA TRP A 538 -13.55 6.28 -4.04
C TRP A 538 -15.00 6.70 -3.83
N LYS A 539 -15.84 5.73 -3.44
CA LYS A 539 -17.29 5.92 -3.34
C LYS A 539 -17.74 6.47 -1.99
N GLN A 540 -16.88 6.62 -0.98
CA GLN A 540 -17.27 7.19 0.32
C GLN A 540 -17.84 8.60 0.09
N PRO A 541 -19.17 8.76 0.01
CA PRO A 541 -19.77 10.05 -0.26
C PRO A 541 -19.61 10.85 1.03
N LEU A 542 -19.49 12.17 0.89
CA LEU A 542 -19.77 13.09 1.99
C LEU A 542 -21.04 12.59 2.71
N PRO A 543 -21.04 12.52 4.05
CA PRO A 543 -22.21 12.04 4.78
C PRO A 543 -23.41 12.87 4.33
N ASN A 544 -24.35 12.24 3.61
CA ASN A 544 -25.67 12.81 3.43
C ASN A 544 -26.25 12.93 4.84
N ASN A 545 -26.42 14.16 5.30
CA ASN A 545 -27.20 14.46 6.50
C ASN A 545 -28.65 14.08 6.19
N ASP A 546 -29.05 12.90 6.63
CA ASP A 546 -30.46 12.52 6.86
C ASP A 546 -30.77 12.63 8.35
#